data_AF-A0A1G6T431-F1
#
_entry.id   AF-A0A1G6T431-F1
#
_cell.length_a   1.000
_cell.length_b   1.000
_cell.length_c   1.000
_cell.angle_alpha   90.00
_cell.angle_beta   90.00
_cell.angle_gamma   90.00
#
_symmetry.space_group_name_H-M   'P 1'
#
loop_
_entity.id
_entity.type
_entity.pdbx_description
1 polymer ?
#
loop_
_entity_poly.entity_id
_entity_poly.type
_entity_poly.pdbx_seq_one_letter_code
_entity_poly.pdbx_strand_id
1 'polypeptide(L)'
;MEPITRIPDLIKKARNGRNQQEFAAILGITQSTLSRYESGKSNPKAELIETCMRLVHDATNQQHPSADQLADRVRIALADPRMGQARSALAKLVDAFAVEHTQSTTAN
;
A
#
# COMPACT_ATOMS: atom_id res chain seq x y z
N MET A 1 14.17 -7.25 -0.67
CA MET A 1 13.52 -6.76 -1.91
C MET A 1 14.64 -6.32 -2.83
N GLU A 2 14.75 -6.90 -4.03
CA GLU A 2 15.77 -6.45 -4.98
C GLU A 2 15.49 -4.99 -5.41
N PRO A 3 16.53 -4.14 -5.47
CA PRO A 3 16.35 -2.76 -5.90
C PRO A 3 15.91 -2.74 -7.37
N ILE A 4 14.86 -1.97 -7.67
CA ILE A 4 14.46 -1.70 -9.05
C ILE A 4 15.50 -0.73 -9.62
N THR A 5 16.38 -1.24 -10.47
CA THR A 5 17.50 -0.47 -11.03
C THR A 5 17.23 0.10 -12.42
N ARG A 6 16.13 -0.30 -13.08
CA ARG A 6 15.80 0.12 -14.45
C ARG A 6 14.35 0.57 -14.59
N ILE A 7 14.15 1.60 -15.42
CA ILE A 7 12.83 2.16 -15.72
C ILE A 7 11.85 1.12 -16.30
N PRO A 8 12.22 0.24 -17.24
CA PRO A 8 11.30 -0.78 -17.75
C PRO A 8 10.75 -1.71 -16.65
N ASP A 9 11.59 -2.05 -15.66
CA ASP A 9 11.21 -2.94 -14.57
C ASP A 9 10.29 -2.24 -13.57
N LEU A 10 10.54 -0.94 -13.31
CA LEU A 10 9.63 -0.09 -12.54
C LEU A 10 8.22 -0.06 -13.15
N ILE A 11 8.13 0.14 -14.47
CA ILE A 11 6.84 0.23 -15.18
C ILE A 11 6.10 -1.11 -15.13
N LYS A 12 6.81 -2.23 -15.37
CA LYS A 12 6.24 -3.57 -15.25
C LYS A 12 5.75 -3.87 -13.83
N LYS A 13 6.48 -3.43 -12.81
CA LYS A 13 6.08 -3.56 -11.41
C LYS A 13 4.82 -2.73 -11.12
N ALA A 14 4.79 -1.47 -11.56
CA ALA A 14 3.66 -0.55 -11.39
C ALA A 14 2.37 -1.06 -12.03
N ARG A 15 2.47 -1.82 -13.13
CA ARG A 15 1.33 -2.46 -13.79
C ARG A 15 0.57 -3.43 -12.88
N ASN A 16 1.26 -4.04 -11.91
CA ASN A 16 0.68 -4.85 -10.83
C ASN A 16 -0.39 -5.86 -11.32
N GLY A 17 -0.02 -6.71 -12.28
CA GLY A 17 -0.88 -7.77 -12.81
C GLY A 17 -1.87 -7.37 -13.91
N ARG A 18 -2.13 -6.07 -14.13
CA ARG A 18 -3.00 -5.59 -15.23
C ARG A 18 -2.41 -5.90 -16.59
N ASN A 19 -3.22 -5.96 -17.64
CA ASN A 19 -2.66 -6.02 -19.00
C ASN A 19 -2.17 -4.64 -19.46
N GLN A 20 -1.38 -4.59 -20.55
CA GLN A 20 -0.79 -3.33 -21.01
C GLN A 20 -1.84 -2.32 -21.51
N GLN A 21 -2.97 -2.77 -22.05
CA GLN A 21 -4.03 -1.88 -22.53
C GLN A 21 -4.70 -1.17 -21.34
N GLU A 22 -5.07 -1.91 -20.31
CA GLU A 22 -5.67 -1.38 -19.08
C GLU A 22 -4.74 -0.38 -18.39
N PHE A 23 -3.45 -0.74 -18.27
CA PHE A 23 -2.50 0.12 -17.58
C PHE A 23 -2.17 1.38 -18.40
N ALA A 24 -2.08 1.26 -19.72
CA ALA A 24 -1.89 2.42 -20.59
C ALA A 24 -3.06 3.41 -20.49
N ALA A 25 -4.29 2.91 -20.39
CA ALA A 25 -5.48 3.75 -20.18
C ALA A 25 -5.41 4.53 -18.86
N ILE A 26 -4.95 3.90 -17.76
CA ILE A 26 -4.74 4.57 -16.46
C ILE A 26 -3.69 5.68 -16.58
N LEU A 27 -2.63 5.45 -17.35
CA LEU A 27 -1.55 6.41 -17.57
C LEU A 27 -1.89 7.48 -18.63
N GLY A 28 -3.05 7.40 -19.29
CA GLY A 28 -3.43 8.32 -20.36
C GLY A 28 -2.56 8.21 -21.63
N ILE A 29 -1.96 7.05 -21.88
CA ILE A 29 -1.12 6.79 -23.05
C ILE A 29 -1.66 5.61 -23.87
N THR A 30 -1.10 5.41 -25.07
CA THR A 30 -1.43 4.22 -25.88
C THR A 30 -0.68 2.98 -25.39
N GLN A 31 -1.27 1.80 -25.59
CA GLN A 31 -0.61 0.52 -25.28
C GLN A 31 0.71 0.33 -26.06
N SER A 32 0.78 0.80 -27.30
CA SER A 32 2.00 0.76 -28.10
C SER A 32 3.12 1.62 -27.52
N THR A 33 2.77 2.74 -26.89
CA THR A 33 3.72 3.62 -26.18
C THR A 33 4.20 2.93 -24.91
N LEU A 34 3.28 2.34 -24.13
CA LEU A 34 3.64 1.56 -22.95
C LEU A 34 4.57 0.38 -23.29
N SER A 35 4.30 -0.36 -24.37
CA SER A 35 5.13 -1.49 -24.81
C SER A 35 6.57 -1.07 -25.16
N ARG A 36 6.75 0.11 -25.77
CA ARG A 36 8.11 0.65 -26.02
C ARG A 36 8.83 1.02 -24.73
N TYR A 37 8.12 1.55 -23.73
CA TYR A 37 8.69 1.82 -22.41
C TYR A 37 9.08 0.53 -21.67
N GLU A 38 8.20 -0.48 -21.63
CA GLU A 38 8.48 -1.77 -20.95
C GLU A 38 9.58 -2.60 -21.64
N SER A 39 9.86 -2.33 -22.91
CA SER A 39 10.99 -2.94 -23.65
C SER A 39 12.26 -2.09 -23.62
N GLY A 40 12.22 -0.89 -23.05
CA GLY A 40 13.35 0.05 -23.01
C GLY A 40 13.70 0.68 -24.37
N LYS A 41 12.84 0.53 -25.38
CA LYS A 41 13.03 1.11 -26.72
C LYS A 41 12.83 2.62 -26.76
N SER A 42 12.14 3.18 -25.78
CA SER A 42 12.02 4.62 -25.58
C SER A 42 11.97 4.93 -24.09
N ASN A 43 12.36 6.15 -23.72
CA ASN A 43 12.29 6.60 -22.33
C ASN A 43 10.99 7.38 -22.07
N PRO A 44 10.28 7.13 -20.96
CA PRO A 44 9.14 7.94 -20.56
C PRO A 44 9.56 9.31 -20.06
N LYS A 45 8.60 10.24 -19.98
CA LYS A 45 8.78 11.51 -19.28
C LYS A 45 8.88 11.28 -17.77
N ALA A 46 9.55 12.19 -17.06
CA ALA A 46 9.73 12.13 -15.61
C ALA A 46 8.40 11.95 -14.84
N GLU A 47 7.35 12.69 -15.22
CA GLU A 47 6.02 12.62 -14.60
C GLU A 47 5.43 11.19 -14.60
N LEU A 48 5.65 10.43 -15.67
CA LEU A 48 5.19 9.05 -15.77
C LEU A 48 6.01 8.14 -14.86
N ILE A 49 7.33 8.35 -14.80
CA ILE A 49 8.22 7.63 -13.91
C ILE A 49 7.80 7.85 -12.45
N GLU A 50 7.55 9.10 -12.06
CA GLU A 50 7.07 9.45 -10.72
C GLU A 50 5.72 8.80 -10.40
N THR A 51 4.80 8.76 -11.37
CA THR A 51 3.52 8.08 -11.22
C THR A 51 3.69 6.58 -10.99
N CYS A 52 4.57 5.93 -11.77
CA CYS A 52 4.89 4.52 -11.57
C CYS A 52 5.56 4.26 -10.20
N MET A 53 6.45 5.15 -9.74
CA MET A 53 7.05 5.06 -8.40
C MET A 53 6.00 5.13 -7.30
N ARG A 54 5.05 6.08 -7.38
CA ARG A 54 3.94 6.17 -6.43
C ARG A 54 3.10 4.90 -6.43
N LEU A 55 2.70 4.39 -7.59
CA LEU A 55 1.91 3.16 -7.68
C LEU A 55 2.62 1.93 -7.09
N VAL A 56 3.94 1.80 -7.29
CA VAL A 56 4.72 0.72 -6.68
C VAL A 56 4.82 0.90 -5.17
N HIS A 57 5.03 2.12 -4.70
CA HIS A 57 5.09 2.43 -3.27
C HIS A 57 3.74 2.16 -2.60
N ASP A 58 2.64 2.62 -3.20
CA ASP A 58 1.29 2.38 -2.72
C ASP A 58 0.98 0.89 -2.72
N ALA A 59 1.22 0.16 -3.81
CA ALA A 59 1.01 -1.29 -3.83
C ALA A 59 1.84 -2.04 -2.76
N THR A 60 3.01 -1.52 -2.40
CA THR A 60 3.83 -2.06 -1.30
C THR A 60 3.24 -1.69 0.07
N ASN A 61 2.74 -0.45 0.23
CA ASN A 61 2.08 0.01 1.46
C ASN A 61 0.65 -0.52 1.65
N GLN A 62 0.02 -1.03 0.59
CA GLN A 62 -1.25 -1.76 0.64
C GLN A 62 -1.10 -3.19 1.18
N GLN A 63 0.12 -3.62 1.56
CA GLN A 63 0.24 -4.63 2.60
C GLN A 63 -0.29 -4.01 3.90
N HIS A 64 -1.59 -4.14 4.14
CA HIS A 64 -2.17 -3.86 5.45
C HIS A 64 -1.27 -4.52 6.50
N PRO A 65 -0.74 -3.78 7.47
CA PRO A 65 0.08 -4.39 8.51
C PRO A 65 -0.73 -5.54 9.10
N SER A 66 -0.10 -6.70 9.28
CA SER A 66 -0.75 -7.76 10.05
C SER A 66 -1.19 -7.19 11.41
N ALA A 67 -2.19 -7.79 12.04
CA ALA A 67 -2.62 -7.37 13.37
C ALA A 67 -1.43 -7.23 14.34
N ASP A 68 -0.45 -8.14 14.23
CA ASP A 68 0.79 -8.11 15.02
C ASP A 68 1.67 -6.90 14.70
N GLN A 69 1.90 -6.61 13.41
CA GLN A 69 2.70 -5.46 12.98
C GLN A 69 2.05 -4.13 13.37
N LEU A 70 0.72 -4.06 13.30
CA LEU A 70 -0.02 -2.89 13.76
C LEU A 70 0.09 -2.76 15.28
N ALA A 71 -0.07 -3.86 16.03
CA ALA A 71 0.07 -3.87 17.47
C ALA A 71 1.48 -3.42 17.91
N ASP A 72 2.53 -3.88 17.25
CA ASP A 72 3.90 -3.45 17.53
C ASP A 72 4.10 -1.96 17.30
N ARG A 73 3.58 -1.42 16.18
CA ARG A 73 3.65 0.01 15.89
C ARG A 73 2.90 0.84 16.93
N VAL A 74 1.71 0.38 17.34
CA VAL A 74 0.92 1.03 18.39
C VAL A 74 1.66 1.00 19.72
N ARG A 75 2.28 -0.13 20.11
CA ARG A 75 3.10 -0.24 21.32
C ARG A 75 4.26 0.74 21.31
N ILE A 76 5.01 0.82 20.19
CA ILE A 76 6.15 1.73 20.05
C ILE A 76 5.70 3.19 20.14
N ALA A 77 4.65 3.58 19.40
CA ALA A 77 4.15 4.95 19.39
C ALA A 77 3.62 5.40 20.75
N LEU A 78 3.03 4.47 21.52
CA LEU A 78 2.47 4.76 22.84
C LEU A 78 3.44 4.52 24.00
N ALA A 79 4.70 4.12 23.73
CA ALA A 79 5.70 3.84 24.77
C ALA A 79 6.13 5.09 25.56
N ASP A 80 5.96 6.29 24.99
CA ASP A 80 6.25 7.55 25.68
C ASP A 80 5.39 7.66 26.96
N PRO A 81 5.99 7.87 28.15
CA PRO A 81 5.26 7.98 29.43
C PRO A 81 4.11 8.99 29.41
N ARG A 82 4.21 10.07 28.63
CA ARG A 82 3.22 11.13 28.50
C ARG A 82 1.95 10.70 27.76
N MET A 83 2.00 9.59 27.02
CA MET A 83 0.89 9.04 26.24
C MET A 83 -0.12 8.24 27.07
N GLY A 84 -0.15 8.43 28.40
CA GLY A 84 -1.04 7.69 29.31
C GLY A 84 -2.52 7.79 28.94
N GLN A 85 -3.00 8.99 28.62
CA GLN A 85 -4.40 9.20 28.23
C GLN A 85 -4.75 8.47 26.91
N ALA A 86 -3.85 8.50 25.93
CA ALA A 86 -4.05 7.82 24.65
C ALA A 86 -4.11 6.29 24.83
N ARG A 87 -3.24 5.72 25.68
CA ARG A 87 -3.31 4.28 26.04
C ARG A 87 -4.63 3.92 26.70
N SER A 88 -5.09 4.71 27.66
CA SER A 88 -6.37 4.45 28.35
C SER A 88 -7.58 4.59 27.42
N ALA A 89 -7.57 5.56 26.50
CA ALA A 89 -8.64 5.72 25.52
C ALA A 89 -8.70 4.54 24.54
N LEU A 90 -7.53 4.08 24.06
CA LEU A 90 -7.44 2.93 23.17
C LEU A 90 -7.91 1.64 23.87
N ALA A 91 -7.53 1.42 25.12
CA ALA A 91 -7.96 0.25 25.89
C ALA A 91 -9.49 0.19 26.01
N LYS A 92 -10.13 1.31 26.38
CA LYS A 92 -11.59 1.41 26.44
C LYS A 92 -12.28 1.13 25.11
N LEU A 93 -11.68 1.59 24.00
CA LEU A 93 -12.20 1.35 22.66
C LEU A 93 -12.14 -0.15 22.30
N VAL A 94 -11.01 -0.80 22.57
CA VAL A 94 -10.83 -2.24 22.35
C VAL A 94 -11.81 -3.05 23.20
N ASP A 95 -11.98 -2.70 24.48
CA ASP A 95 -12.93 -3.36 25.37
C ASP A 95 -14.38 -3.22 24.86
N ALA A 96 -14.76 -2.03 24.39
CA ALA A 96 -16.10 -1.80 23.83
C ALA A 96 -16.37 -2.69 22.60
N PHE A 97 -15.42 -2.79 21.67
CA PHE A 97 -15.56 -3.65 20.49
C PHE A 97 -15.54 -5.15 20.83
N ALA A 98 -14.78 -5.56 21.85
CA ALA A 98 -14.75 -6.96 22.30
C ALA A 98 -16.11 -7.40 22.88
N VAL A 99 -16.77 -6.52 23.63
CA VAL A 99 -18.13 -6.74 24.17
C VAL A 99 -19.18 -6.85 23.06
N GLU A 100 -19.11 -5.97 22.06
CA GLU A 100 -20.07 -5.97 20.93
C GLU A 100 -19.95 -7.23 20.06
N HIS A 101 -18.73 -7.71 19.83
CA HIS A 101 -18.49 -8.94 19.08
C HIS A 101 -18.90 -10.22 19.82
N THR A 102 -18.82 -10.24 21.16
CA THR A 102 -19.25 -11.40 21.95
C THR A 102 -20.77 -11.51 22.04
N GLN A 103 -21.49 -10.38 22.14
CA GLN A 103 -22.96 -10.35 22.12
C GLN A 103 -23.55 -10.77 20.78
N SER A 104 -22.92 -10.39 19.67
CA SER A 104 -23.36 -10.76 18.31
C SER A 104 -23.21 -12.27 18.01
N THR A 105 -22.33 -12.97 18.73
CA THR A 105 -22.07 -14.41 18.52
C THR A 105 -22.96 -15.32 19.39
N THR A 106 -23.56 -14.79 20.47
CA THR A 106 -24.44 -15.56 21.38
C THR A 106 -25.92 -15.56 20.97
N ALA A 107 -26.30 -14.80 19.94
CA ALA A 107 -27.67 -14.62 19.48
C ALA A 107 -28.04 -15.49 18.25
N ASN A 108 -27.23 -16.50 17.89
CA ASN A 108 -27.45 -17.38 16.75
C ASN A 108 -27.37 -18.86 17.13
#